data_AF-A0A6P2FU98-F1
#
_entry.id   AF-A0A6P2FU98-F1
#
_cell.length_a   1.000
_cell.length_b   1.000
_cell.length_c   1.000
_cell.angle_alpha   90.00
_cell.angle_beta   90.00
_cell.angle_gamma   90.00
#
_symmetry.space_group_name_H-M   'P 1'
#
loop_
_entity.id
_entity.type
_entity.pdbx_description
1 polymer ?
#
loop_
_entity_poly.entity_id
_entity_poly.type
_entity_poly.pdbx_seq_one_letter_code
_entity_poly.pdbx_strand_id
1 'polypeptide(L)'
;MFYPPEVVATGFPDMELKSAVETGRFDDEGRRLRKDGTRFWASVVISALFDNTGKHRGFAKATRDLIERRRVTALEDEGRRISAFLAMLGHELRNPLTKSFATLVNATQRRTVLSSR
;
A
#
# COMPACT_ATOMS: atom_id res chain seq x y z
N MET A 1 15.98 12.49 18.01
CA MET A 1 14.61 12.36 18.55
C MET A 1 13.86 11.39 17.66
N PHE A 2 13.23 10.34 18.20
CA PHE A 2 12.60 9.26 17.40
C PHE A 2 11.07 9.45 17.22
N TYR A 3 10.45 10.19 18.14
CA TYR A 3 9.04 10.56 18.13
C TYR A 3 8.87 11.98 17.60
N PRO A 4 7.87 12.23 16.74
CA PRO A 4 7.43 13.59 16.47
C PRO A 4 7.01 14.32 17.77
N PRO A 5 7.27 15.63 17.91
CA PRO A 5 6.89 16.39 19.10
C PRO A 5 5.41 16.24 19.47
N GLU A 6 4.53 16.17 18.48
CA GLU A 6 3.10 15.96 18.65
C GLU A 6 2.76 14.61 19.31
N VAL A 7 3.58 13.58 19.11
CA VAL A 7 3.41 12.26 19.74
C VAL A 7 4.00 12.23 21.15
N VAL A 8 5.07 13.00 21.39
CA VAL A 8 5.61 13.14 22.75
C VAL A 8 4.62 13.86 23.66
N ALA A 9 3.95 14.90 23.13
CA ALA A 9 2.98 15.69 23.88
C ALA A 9 1.76 14.88 24.37
N THR A 10 1.45 13.73 23.76
CA THR A 10 0.33 12.87 24.19
C THR A 10 0.69 11.88 25.29
N GLY A 11 1.97 11.80 25.70
CA GLY A 11 2.45 10.79 26.64
C GLY A 11 2.54 9.38 26.03
N PHE A 12 2.38 9.25 24.72
CA PHE A 12 2.43 7.96 24.02
C PHE A 12 3.72 7.17 24.28
N PRO A 13 4.93 7.76 24.30
CA PRO A 13 6.16 7.03 24.59
C PRO A 13 6.18 6.36 25.97
N ASP A 14 5.57 6.97 26.98
CA ASP A 14 5.54 6.37 28.32
C ASP A 14 4.50 5.26 28.39
N MET A 15 3.37 5.44 27.70
CA MET A 15 2.31 4.44 27.59
C MET A 15 2.81 3.15 26.92
N GLU A 16 3.55 3.24 25.81
CA GLU A 16 4.06 2.04 25.11
C GLU A 16 5.05 1.25 25.98
N LEU A 17 5.89 1.92 26.77
CA LEU A 17 6.84 1.28 27.67
C LEU A 17 6.09 0.60 28.82
N LYS A 18 5.10 1.27 29.40
CA LYS A 18 4.25 0.68 30.44
C LYS A 18 3.54 -0.58 29.93
N SER A 19 2.96 -0.50 28.73
CA SER A 19 2.31 -1.65 28.11
C SER A 19 3.30 -2.79 27.89
N ALA A 20 4.52 -2.51 27.42
CA ALA A 20 5.55 -3.54 27.24
C ALA A 20 5.98 -4.20 28.57
N VAL A 21 5.99 -3.48 29.69
CA VAL A 21 6.25 -4.07 31.02
C VAL A 21 5.10 -4.98 31.44
N GLU A 22 3.85 -4.57 31.21
CA GLU A 22 2.66 -5.31 31.64
C GLU A 22 2.44 -6.59 30.82
N THR A 23 2.66 -6.55 29.51
CA THR A 23 2.39 -7.67 28.59
C THR A 23 3.65 -8.41 28.13
N GLY A 24 4.82 -7.89 28.47
CA GLY A 24 6.13 -8.36 27.97
C GLY A 24 6.51 -7.79 26.60
N ARG A 25 5.56 -7.27 25.81
CA ARG A 25 5.78 -6.78 24.45
C ARG A 25 4.74 -5.77 23.99
N PHE A 26 5.18 -4.75 23.28
CA PHE A 26 4.35 -3.78 22.59
C PHE A 26 4.75 -3.70 21.11
N ASP A 27 3.75 -3.63 20.23
CA ASP A 27 3.92 -3.53 18.78
C ASP A 27 3.10 -2.33 18.26
N ASP A 28 3.72 -1.47 17.44
CA ASP A 28 3.07 -0.29 16.88
C ASP A 28 3.60 0.04 15.47
N GLU A 29 2.76 0.66 14.66
CA GLU A 29 3.15 1.27 13.40
C GLU A 29 2.83 2.77 13.40
N GLY A 30 3.83 3.60 13.13
CA GLY A 30 3.61 5.03 13.15
C GLY A 30 4.69 5.86 12.47
N ARG A 31 4.43 7.17 12.40
CA ARG A 31 5.43 8.13 11.93
C ARG A 31 6.53 8.28 12.99
N ARG A 32 7.77 8.09 12.55
CA ARG A 32 8.98 8.30 13.35
C ARG A 32 9.86 9.36 12.71
N LEU A 33 10.75 9.93 13.50
CA LEU A 33 11.75 10.90 13.06
C LEU A 33 13.11 10.23 12.94
N ARG A 34 13.80 10.50 11.84
CA ARG A 34 15.22 10.20 11.66
C ARG A 34 16.08 11.24 12.38
N LYS A 35 17.38 10.96 12.48
CA LYS A 35 18.36 11.88 13.05
C LYS A 35 18.41 13.23 12.30
N ASP A 36 18.21 13.20 10.99
CA ASP A 36 18.16 14.38 10.11
C ASP A 36 16.83 15.16 10.19
N GLY A 37 15.87 14.71 11.01
CA GLY A 37 14.56 15.33 11.14
C GLY A 37 13.52 14.90 10.10
N THR A 38 13.89 14.05 9.13
CA THR A 38 12.93 13.52 8.16
C THR A 38 11.97 12.52 8.81
N ARG A 39 10.72 12.51 8.34
CA ARG A 39 9.67 11.60 8.83
C ARG A 39 9.67 10.32 7.99
N PHE A 40 9.58 9.17 8.64
CA PHE A 40 9.41 7.88 7.98
C PHE A 40 8.34 7.03 8.68
N TRP A 41 7.74 6.10 7.95
CA TRP A 41 6.81 5.13 8.52
C TRP A 41 7.62 3.94 9.04
N ALA A 42 7.39 3.56 10.29
CA ALA A 42 8.11 2.47 10.91
C ALA A 42 7.16 1.50 11.61
N SER A 43 7.48 0.22 11.52
CA SER A 43 6.99 -0.79 12.46
C SER A 43 7.98 -0.86 13.62
N VAL A 44 7.47 -0.77 14.83
CA VAL A 44 8.25 -0.77 16.07
C VAL A 44 7.76 -1.89 16.97
N VAL A 45 8.73 -2.60 17.52
CA VAL A 45 8.52 -3.60 18.56
C VAL A 45 9.34 -3.18 19.77
N ILE A 46 8.71 -3.19 20.95
CA ILE A 46 9.37 -2.99 22.24
C ILE A 46 9.13 -4.25 23.08
N SER A 47 10.19 -4.84 23.61
CA SER A 47 10.11 -5.96 24.54
C SER A 47 10.71 -5.57 25.87
N ALA A 48 9.99 -5.83 26.95
CA ALA A 48 10.51 -5.65 28.29
C ALA A 48 11.50 -6.78 28.61
N LEU A 49 12.64 -6.41 29.18
CA LEU A 49 13.70 -7.33 29.58
C LEU A 49 13.62 -7.49 31.09
N PHE A 50 13.58 -8.74 31.55
CA PHE A 50 13.55 -9.10 32.95
C PHE A 50 14.79 -9.91 33.30
N ASP A 51 15.28 -9.78 34.53
CA ASP A 51 16.29 -10.70 35.05
C ASP A 51 15.67 -12.02 35.53
N ASN A 52 16.53 -12.92 35.99
CA ASN A 52 16.15 -14.25 36.48
C ASN A 52 15.25 -14.20 37.72
N THR A 53 15.11 -13.03 38.36
CA THR A 53 14.24 -12.81 39.53
C THR A 53 12.89 -12.20 39.15
N GLY A 54 12.65 -11.97 37.86
CA GLY A 54 11.45 -11.31 37.35
C GLY A 54 11.47 -9.79 37.48
N LYS A 55 12.62 -9.19 37.85
CA LYS A 55 12.73 -7.73 37.95
C LYS A 55 13.02 -7.13 36.58
N HIS A 56 12.27 -6.09 36.23
CA HIS A 56 12.47 -5.35 34.99
C HIS A 56 13.85 -4.66 34.96
N ARG A 57 14.61 -4.89 33.90
CA ARG A 57 15.98 -4.40 33.69
C ARG A 57 16.08 -3.35 32.59
N GLY A 58 15.09 -3.26 31.70
CA GLY A 58 15.06 -2.31 30.60
C GLY A 58 14.32 -2.85 29.38
N PHE A 59 14.53 -2.23 28.23
CA PHE A 59 13.77 -2.52 27.02
C PHE A 59 14.70 -2.85 25.84
N ALA A 60 14.30 -3.83 25.03
CA ALA A 60 14.81 -4.01 23.68
C ALA A 60 13.85 -3.37 22.68
N LYS A 61 14.37 -2.58 21.74
CA LYS A 61 13.57 -1.95 20.69
C LYS A 61 14.06 -2.38 19.31
N ALA A 62 13.18 -2.97 18.52
CA ALA A 62 13.40 -3.21 17.10
C ALA A 62 12.55 -2.23 16.29
N THR A 63 13.14 -1.57 15.30
CA THR A 63 12.44 -0.64 14.40
C THR A 63 12.74 -1.04 12.97
N ARG A 64 11.69 -1.30 12.20
CA ARG A 64 11.79 -1.58 10.77
C ARG A 64 11.18 -0.44 9.99
N ASP A 65 11.97 0.12 9.08
CA ASP A 65 11.50 1.09 8.11
C ASP A 65 10.56 0.41 7.10
N LEU A 66 9.41 1.03 6.84
CA LEU A 66 8.39 0.51 5.93
C LEU A 66 8.36 1.24 4.56
N ILE A 67 9.27 2.17 4.30
CA ILE A 67 9.32 2.94 3.04
C ILE A 67 9.46 2.01 1.82
N GLU A 68 10.38 1.05 1.85
CA GLU A 68 10.62 0.17 0.70
C GLU A 68 9.42 -0.73 0.40
N ARG A 69 8.82 -1.32 1.44
CA ARG A 69 7.63 -2.17 1.27
C ARG A 69 6.45 -1.38 0.70
N ARG A 70 6.22 -0.15 1.19
CA ARG A 70 5.12 0.70 0.69
C ARG A 70 5.37 1.19 -0.73
N ARG A 71 6.61 1.51 -1.12
CA ARG A 71 6.93 1.91 -2.49
C ARG A 71 6.65 0.79 -3.49
N VAL A 72 7.07 -0.44 -3.18
CA VAL A 72 6.80 -1.59 -4.05
C VAL A 72 5.30 -1.83 -4.20
N THR A 73 4.55 -1.89 -3.09
CA THR A 73 3.09 -2.11 -3.16
C THR A 73 2.35 -0.98 -3.88
N ALA A 74 2.73 0.29 -3.66
CA ALA A 74 2.10 1.41 -4.33
C ALA A 74 2.35 1.42 -5.84
N LEU A 75 3.57 1.09 -6.28
CA LEU A 75 3.90 0.99 -7.70
C LEU A 75 3.16 -0.18 -8.37
N GLU A 76 3.03 -1.31 -7.69
CA GLU A 76 2.24 -2.44 -8.17
C GLU A 76 0.75 -2.12 -8.28
N ASP A 77 0.18 -1.43 -7.28
CA ASP A 77 -1.21 -0.98 -7.32
C ASP A 77 -1.46 0.00 -8.47
N GLU A 78 -0.55 0.94 -8.69
CA GLU A 78 -0.65 1.88 -9.80
C GLU A 78 -0.55 1.15 -11.16
N GLY A 79 0.40 0.22 -11.30
CA GLY A 79 0.51 -0.62 -12.49
C GLY A 79 -0.75 -1.45 -12.75
N ARG A 80 -1.36 -2.01 -11.68
CA ARG A 80 -2.65 -2.73 -11.77
C ARG A 80 -3.77 -1.81 -12.23
N ARG A 81 -3.87 -0.59 -11.69
CA ARG A 81 -4.89 0.39 -12.07
C ARG A 81 -4.77 0.81 -13.53
N ILE A 82 -3.56 1.14 -13.96
CA ILE A 82 -3.29 1.46 -15.37
C ILE A 82 -3.66 0.29 -16.27
N SER A 83 -3.24 -0.94 -15.92
CA SER A 83 -3.56 -2.13 -16.70
C SER A 83 -5.07 -2.41 -16.79
N ALA A 84 -5.79 -2.26 -15.67
CA ALA A 84 -7.25 -2.42 -15.63
C ALA A 84 -7.97 -1.35 -16.47
N PHE A 85 -7.50 -0.10 -16.41
CA PHE A 85 -8.02 0.98 -17.24
C PHE A 85 -7.81 0.73 -18.73
N LEU A 86 -6.61 0.30 -19.12
CA LEU A 86 -6.30 -0.03 -20.51
C LEU A 86 -7.14 -1.21 -21.02
N ALA A 87 -7.35 -2.24 -20.19
CA ALA A 87 -8.21 -3.38 -20.54
C ALA A 87 -9.68 -2.96 -20.75
N MET A 88 -10.20 -2.07 -19.90
CA MET A 88 -11.55 -1.51 -20.03
C MET A 88 -11.73 -0.74 -21.34
N LEU A 89 -10.81 0.18 -21.65
CA LEU A 89 -10.84 0.92 -22.92
C LEU A 89 -10.73 0.00 -24.13
N GLY A 90 -9.89 -1.03 -24.06
CA GLY A 90 -9.75 -2.02 -25.12
C GLY A 90 -11.06 -2.75 -25.43
N HIS A 91 -11.80 -3.15 -24.40
CA HIS A 91 -13.11 -3.78 -24.56
C HIS A 91 -14.14 -2.80 -25.17
N GLU A 92 -14.16 -1.55 -24.71
CA GLU A 92 -15.09 -0.53 -25.21
C GLU A 92 -14.83 -0.09 -26.64
N LEU A 93 -13.57 -0.01 -27.08
CA LEU A 93 -13.21 0.37 -28.44
C LEU A 93 -13.43 -0.77 -29.44
N ARG A 94 -13.22 -2.02 -29.01
CA ARG A 94 -13.38 -3.20 -29.89
C ARG A 94 -14.85 -3.44 -30.25
N ASN A 95 -15.78 -3.07 -29.38
CA ASN A 95 -17.23 -3.26 -29.59
C ASN A 95 -17.83 -2.45 -30.75
N PRO A 96 -17.66 -1.11 -30.84
CA PRO A 96 -18.15 -0.35 -31.99
C PRO A 96 -17.41 -0.73 -33.27
N LEU A 97 -16.10 -1.00 -33.22
CA LEU A 97 -15.34 -1.42 -34.40
C LEU A 97 -15.82 -2.76 -34.97
N THR A 98 -16.17 -3.72 -34.10
CA THR A 98 -16.76 -5.00 -34.51
C THR A 98 -18.14 -4.80 -35.18
N LYS A 99 -18.96 -3.88 -34.65
CA LYS A 99 -20.27 -3.55 -35.23
C LYS A 99 -20.15 -2.82 -36.58
N SER A 100 -19.22 -1.88 -36.69
CA SER A 100 -18.97 -1.12 -37.93
C SER A 100 -18.42 -2.03 -39.04
N PHE A 101 -17.50 -2.95 -38.73
CA PHE A 101 -17.00 -3.92 -39.70
C PHE A 101 -18.10 -4.88 -40.18
N ALA A 102 -18.93 -5.40 -39.27
CA ALA A 102 -20.06 -6.26 -39.64
C ALA A 102 -21.07 -5.54 -40.55
N THR A 103 -21.27 -4.24 -40.34
CA THR A 103 -22.17 -3.41 -41.15
C THR A 103 -21.59 -3.14 -42.55
N LEU A 104 -20.29 -2.85 -42.65
CA LEU A 104 -19.58 -2.62 -43.92
C LEU A 104 -19.48 -3.88 -44.79
N VAL A 105 -19.26 -5.05 -44.17
CA VAL A 105 -19.23 -6.34 -44.88
C VAL A 105 -20.62 -6.70 -45.42
N ASN A 106 -21.68 -6.49 -44.65
CA ASN A 106 -23.07 -6.70 -45.11
C ASN A 106 -23.49 -5.74 -46.24
N ALA A 107 -23.06 -4.47 -46.18
CA ALA A 107 -23.37 -3.50 -47.23
C ALA A 107 -22.70 -3.84 -48.57
N THR A 108 -21.49 -4.44 -48.52
CA THR A 108 -20.76 -4.86 -49.72
C THR A 108 -21.37 -6.10 -50.36
N GLN A 109 -21.87 -7.07 -49.58
CA GLN A 109 -22.56 -8.25 -50.11
C GLN A 109 -23.93 -7.95 -50.75
N ARG A 110 -24.69 -6.96 -50.24
CA ARG A 110 -25.99 -6.59 -50.85
C ARG A 110 -25.88 -5.91 -52.20
N ARG A 111 -24.74 -5.28 -52.52
CA ARG A 111 -24.55 -4.56 -53.78
C ARG A 111 -24.21 -5.50 -54.95
N THR A 112 -23.61 -6.66 -54.67
CA THR A 112 -23.28 -7.67 -55.68
C THR A 112 -24.50 -8.44 -56.20
N VAL A 113 -25.57 -8.55 -55.39
CA VAL A 113 -26.79 -9.31 -55.77
C VAL A 113 -27.79 -8.46 -56.57
N LEU A 114 -27.70 -7.12 -56.52
CA LEU A 114 -28.62 -6.22 -57.23
C LEU A 114 -28.13 -5.77 -58.63
N SER A 115 -26.95 -6.22 -59.07
CA SER A 115 -26.39 -5.91 -60.40
C SER A 115 -26.51 -7.07 -61.40
N SER A 116 -27.40 -8.04 -61.15
CA SER A 116 -27.60 -9.25 -61.97
C SER A 116 -29.09 -9.55 -62.18
N ARG A 117 -29.87 -8.55 -62.62
CA ARG A 117 -31.20 -8.73 -63.19
C ARG A 117 -31.37 -7.84 -64.40
#